data_AF-A0A2S2DLB0-F1
#
_entry.id   AF-A0A2S2DLB0-F1
#
_cell.length_a   1.000
_cell.length_b   1.000
_cell.length_c   1.000
_cell.angle_alpha   90.00
_cell.angle_beta   90.00
_cell.angle_gamma   90.00
#
_symmetry.space_group_name_H-M   'P 1'
#
loop_
_entity.id
_entity.type
_entity.pdbx_description
1 polymer ?
#
loop_
_entity_poly.entity_id
_entity_poly.type
_entity_poly.pdbx_seq_one_letter_code
_entity_poly.pdbx_strand_id
1 'polypeptide(L)'
;MTISFKRAAAAGFTLIELLIVVIILAIISAIAIPQFSAATSDAQQSAADANLAAVRNAIELYRAQHAGNAYPGVKISSGGTGCKGEEGEGAANSAKAFEEQLSYASNKDGQTCSVADENYRYGPYLRMGIPADPFENSKDVAVQTTAGALTADEDAKGWKYSLTSGEFILNRKPETTTETDAGTGGA
;
A
#
# COMPACT_ATOMS: atom_id res chain seq x y z
N MET A 1 41.92 -10.66 -50.51
CA MET A 1 40.54 -10.33 -50.93
C MET A 1 40.15 -9.04 -50.20
N THR A 2 40.28 -7.89 -50.85
CA THR A 2 40.00 -6.57 -50.28
C THR A 2 38.57 -6.16 -50.59
N ILE A 3 37.76 -5.98 -49.55
CA ILE A 3 36.35 -5.59 -49.68
C ILE A 3 36.30 -4.05 -49.77
N SER A 4 35.89 -3.53 -50.92
CA SER A 4 35.71 -2.09 -51.14
C SER A 4 34.28 -1.68 -50.80
N PHE A 5 34.10 -0.86 -49.76
CA PHE A 5 32.81 -0.27 -49.39
C PHE A 5 32.54 0.97 -50.25
N LYS A 6 31.59 0.87 -51.18
CA LYS A 6 31.03 2.04 -51.88
C LYS A 6 30.17 2.85 -50.88
N ARG A 7 30.57 4.08 -50.54
CA ARG A 7 29.73 5.01 -49.76
C ARG A 7 28.53 5.44 -50.60
N ALA A 8 27.33 5.03 -50.23
CA ALA A 8 26.11 5.66 -50.71
C ALA A 8 26.05 7.11 -50.19
N ALA A 9 25.68 8.06 -51.04
CA ALA A 9 25.45 9.44 -50.62
C ALA A 9 24.30 9.44 -49.59
N ALA A 10 24.64 9.61 -48.32
CA ALA A 10 23.65 9.76 -47.26
C ALA A 10 22.95 11.10 -47.45
N ALA A 11 21.63 11.08 -47.65
CA ALA A 11 20.81 12.27 -47.52
C ALA A 11 20.94 12.78 -46.08
N GLY A 12 21.53 13.96 -45.91
CA GLY A 12 21.74 14.58 -44.61
C GLY A 12 20.43 15.13 -44.06
N PHE A 13 20.16 14.87 -42.78
CA PHE A 13 19.07 15.48 -42.03
C PHE A 13 19.29 17.00 -41.95
N THR A 14 18.28 17.83 -42.25
CA THR A 14 18.43 19.28 -42.09
C THR A 14 18.28 19.68 -40.62
N LEU A 15 18.95 20.77 -40.21
CA LEU A 15 18.78 21.33 -38.87
C LEU A 15 17.34 21.79 -38.60
N ILE A 16 16.65 22.25 -39.66
CA ILE A 16 15.26 22.71 -39.54
C ILE A 16 14.28 21.54 -39.33
N GLU A 17 14.54 20.37 -39.91
CA GLU A 17 13.73 19.17 -39.66
C GLU A 17 13.85 18.72 -38.19
N LEU A 18 15.05 18.72 -37.62
CA LEU A 18 15.21 18.44 -36.19
C LEU A 18 14.56 19.52 -35.31
N LEU A 19 14.64 20.79 -35.71
CA LEU A 19 14.05 21.90 -34.95
C LEU A 19 12.53 21.79 -34.87
N ILE A 20 11.85 21.50 -35.98
CA ILE A 20 10.39 21.34 -36.00
C ILE A 20 9.98 20.11 -35.15
N VAL A 21 10.72 19.01 -35.22
CA VAL A 21 10.43 17.79 -34.45
C VAL A 21 10.50 18.06 -32.95
N VAL A 22 11.55 18.71 -32.44
CA VAL A 22 11.65 18.99 -31.00
C VAL A 22 10.61 19.99 -30.52
N ILE A 23 10.18 20.95 -31.36
CA ILE A 23 9.08 21.86 -31.03
C ILE A 23 7.76 21.10 -30.90
N ILE A 24 7.47 20.20 -31.82
CA ILE A 24 6.25 19.38 -31.76
C ILE A 24 6.27 18.50 -30.50
N LEU A 25 7.41 17.86 -30.19
CA LEU A 25 7.56 17.06 -28.97
C LEU A 25 7.37 17.91 -27.70
N ALA A 26 7.90 19.14 -27.66
CA ALA A 26 7.73 20.04 -26.52
C ALA A 26 6.25 20.40 -26.28
N ILE A 27 5.47 20.69 -27.34
CA ILE A 27 4.04 21.00 -27.22
C ILE A 27 3.26 19.79 -26.72
N ILE A 28 3.52 18.58 -27.27
CA ILE A 28 2.84 17.36 -26.85
C ILE A 28 3.18 17.02 -25.39
N SER A 29 4.46 17.10 -25.01
CA SER A 29 4.89 16.83 -23.63
C SER A 29 4.27 17.80 -22.63
N ALA A 30 4.11 19.08 -22.98
CA ALA A 30 3.50 20.08 -22.10
C ALA A 30 2.05 19.74 -21.73
N ILE A 31 1.28 19.13 -22.63
CA ILE A 31 -0.11 18.73 -22.39
C ILE A 31 -0.18 17.34 -21.75
N ALA A 32 0.68 16.40 -22.19
CA ALA A 32 0.62 15.01 -21.76
C ALA A 32 1.06 14.80 -20.30
N ILE A 33 2.10 15.50 -19.83
CA ILE A 33 2.65 15.34 -18.47
C ILE A 33 1.62 15.65 -17.37
N PRO A 34 0.92 16.81 -17.35
CA PRO A 34 -0.04 17.11 -16.29
C PRO A 34 -1.22 16.12 -16.28
N GLN A 35 -1.71 15.73 -17.46
CA GLN A 35 -2.81 14.76 -17.58
C GLN A 35 -2.42 13.38 -17.04
N PHE A 36 -1.21 12.91 -17.36
CA PHE A 36 -0.71 11.60 -16.89
C PHE A 36 -0.49 11.57 -15.37
N SER A 37 0.02 12.67 -14.80
CA SER A 37 0.22 12.79 -13.34
C SER A 37 -1.11 12.72 -12.57
N ALA A 38 -2.14 13.43 -13.03
CA ALA A 38 -3.47 13.41 -12.40
C ALA A 38 -4.10 12.02 -12.45
N ALA A 39 -4.08 11.38 -13.63
CA ALA A 39 -4.61 10.02 -13.80
C ALA A 39 -3.88 8.98 -12.92
N THR A 40 -2.58 9.17 -12.69
CA THR A 40 -1.78 8.31 -11.80
C THR A 40 -2.21 8.49 -10.34
N SER A 41 -2.38 9.74 -9.89
CA SER A 41 -2.84 10.04 -8.53
C SER A 41 -4.23 9.47 -8.25
N ASP A 42 -5.18 9.63 -9.18
CA ASP A 42 -6.54 9.08 -9.05
C ASP A 42 -6.53 7.55 -8.99
N ALA A 43 -5.67 6.91 -9.79
CA ALA A 43 -5.50 5.46 -9.77
C ALA A 43 -4.88 4.98 -8.44
N GLN A 44 -3.90 5.72 -7.89
CA GLN A 44 -3.31 5.43 -6.59
C GLN A 44 -4.33 5.57 -5.46
N GLN A 45 -5.15 6.62 -5.47
CA GLN A 45 -6.22 6.80 -4.48
C GLN A 45 -7.25 5.65 -4.57
N SER A 46 -7.68 5.31 -5.78
CA SER A 46 -8.63 4.20 -6.00
C SER A 46 -8.07 2.86 -5.52
N ALA A 47 -6.77 2.61 -5.75
CA ALA A 47 -6.08 1.42 -5.25
C ALA A 47 -5.97 1.44 -3.71
N ALA A 48 -5.76 2.61 -3.10
CA ALA A 48 -5.68 2.75 -1.66
C ALA A 48 -7.04 2.42 -1.02
N ASP A 49 -8.14 2.91 -1.58
CA ASP A 49 -9.49 2.64 -1.10
C ASP A 49 -9.84 1.14 -1.22
N ALA A 50 -9.46 0.50 -2.32
CA ALA A 50 -9.63 -0.94 -2.51
C ALA A 50 -8.83 -1.77 -1.48
N ASN A 51 -7.57 -1.40 -1.26
CA ASN A 51 -6.72 -2.03 -0.26
C ASN A 51 -7.26 -1.84 1.16
N LEU A 52 -7.71 -0.62 1.51
CA LEU A 52 -8.35 -0.31 2.79
C LEU A 52 -9.58 -1.17 3.01
N ALA A 53 -10.46 -1.29 2.01
CA ALA A 53 -11.65 -2.14 2.10
C ALA A 53 -11.28 -3.61 2.33
N ALA A 54 -10.29 -4.14 1.60
CA ALA A 54 -9.84 -5.52 1.74
C ALA A 54 -9.31 -5.80 3.16
N VAL A 55 -8.44 -4.94 3.69
CA VAL A 55 -7.85 -5.12 5.02
C VAL A 55 -8.89 -4.92 6.13
N ARG A 56 -9.77 -3.91 6.02
CA ARG A 56 -10.85 -3.69 7.00
C ARG A 56 -11.80 -4.88 7.06
N ASN A 57 -12.16 -5.46 5.92
CA ASN A 57 -12.97 -6.69 5.89
C ASN A 57 -12.27 -7.87 6.57
N ALA A 58 -10.95 -8.02 6.37
CA ALA A 58 -10.16 -9.05 7.04
C ALA A 58 -10.12 -8.84 8.56
N ILE A 59 -9.95 -7.60 9.03
CA ILE A 59 -9.96 -7.23 10.46
C ILE A 59 -11.30 -7.60 11.10
N GLU A 60 -12.41 -7.22 10.47
CA GLU A 60 -13.75 -7.52 11.01
C GLU A 60 -14.05 -9.03 11.00
N LEU A 61 -13.64 -9.74 9.94
CA LEU A 61 -13.79 -11.20 9.88
C LEU A 61 -12.96 -11.91 10.95
N TYR A 62 -11.71 -11.47 11.19
CA TYR A 62 -10.88 -11.96 12.27
C TYR A 62 -11.58 -11.77 13.61
N ARG A 63 -12.04 -10.56 13.89
CA ARG A 63 -12.71 -10.21 15.14
C ARG A 63 -13.97 -11.06 15.37
N ALA A 64 -14.76 -11.28 14.31
CA ALA A 64 -15.96 -12.11 14.39
C ALA A 64 -15.64 -13.57 14.76
N GLN A 65 -14.55 -14.13 14.22
CA GLN A 65 -14.14 -15.51 14.50
C GLN A 65 -13.52 -15.69 15.90
N HIS A 66 -12.94 -14.63 16.46
CA HIS A 66 -12.28 -14.63 17.77
C HIS A 66 -13.19 -14.09 18.89
N ALA A 67 -14.50 -14.37 18.78
CA ALA A 67 -15.53 -14.03 19.76
C ALA A 67 -15.67 -12.53 20.09
N GLY A 68 -15.27 -11.63 19.17
CA GLY A 68 -15.47 -10.19 19.32
C GLY A 68 -14.63 -9.49 20.40
N ASN A 69 -13.84 -10.25 21.15
CA ASN A 69 -13.17 -9.78 22.37
C ASN A 69 -11.86 -9.03 22.10
N ALA A 70 -11.27 -9.19 20.92
CA ALA A 70 -10.01 -8.56 20.57
C ALA A 70 -9.89 -8.37 19.06
N TYR A 71 -9.39 -7.20 18.68
CA TYR A 71 -8.91 -6.92 17.34
C TYR A 71 -7.57 -7.64 17.08
N PRO A 72 -7.22 -7.91 15.80
CA PRO A 72 -5.91 -8.48 15.47
C PRO A 72 -4.79 -7.58 16.01
N GLY A 73 -3.69 -8.18 16.45
CA GLY A 73 -2.55 -7.53 17.10
C GLY A 73 -2.68 -7.35 18.62
N VAL A 74 -3.89 -7.43 19.20
CA VAL A 74 -4.07 -7.26 20.67
C VAL A 74 -3.55 -8.48 21.42
N LYS A 75 -3.80 -9.67 20.90
CA LYS A 75 -3.34 -10.94 21.46
C LYS A 75 -1.97 -11.31 20.87
N ILE A 76 -1.19 -12.06 21.65
CA ILE A 76 0.05 -12.67 21.16
C ILE A 76 -0.27 -13.64 20.01
N SER A 77 0.54 -13.64 18.95
CA SER A 77 0.38 -14.51 17.78
C SER A 77 1.26 -15.75 17.84
N SER A 78 1.79 -16.10 19.02
CA SER A 78 2.79 -17.15 19.21
C SER A 78 2.38 -18.50 18.62
N GLY A 79 3.36 -19.31 18.23
CA GLY A 79 3.15 -20.75 18.04
C GLY A 79 2.65 -21.41 19.30
N GLY A 80 1.43 -21.94 19.24
CA GLY A 80 0.88 -22.82 20.26
C GLY A 80 1.29 -24.28 20.05
N THR A 81 0.95 -25.13 21.01
CA THR A 81 1.16 -26.58 20.88
C THR A 81 0.45 -27.11 19.64
N GLY A 82 1.20 -27.75 18.75
CA GLY A 82 0.65 -28.43 17.58
C GLY A 82 0.82 -27.71 16.24
N CYS A 83 1.43 -26.52 16.19
CA CYS A 83 1.74 -25.89 14.90
C CYS A 83 2.61 -26.81 14.03
N LYS A 84 2.23 -26.96 12.75
CA LYS A 84 2.90 -27.82 11.76
C LYS A 84 3.71 -27.04 10.72
N GLY A 85 3.82 -25.72 10.88
CA GLY A 85 4.59 -24.84 10.02
C GLY A 85 5.40 -23.83 10.82
N GLU A 86 5.73 -22.72 10.18
CA GLU A 86 6.26 -21.53 10.86
C GLU A 86 5.25 -21.01 11.89
N GLU A 87 5.75 -20.84 13.11
CA GLU A 87 5.04 -20.28 14.25
C GLU A 87 5.03 -18.75 14.16
N GLY A 88 3.96 -18.11 14.62
CA GLY A 88 4.01 -16.67 14.84
C GLY A 88 4.87 -16.33 16.04
N GLU A 89 5.39 -15.11 16.08
CA GLU A 89 6.22 -14.62 17.19
C GLU A 89 5.87 -13.16 17.57
N GLY A 90 4.78 -12.64 17.05
CA GLY A 90 4.28 -11.32 17.39
C GLY A 90 3.86 -11.21 18.85
N ALA A 91 4.46 -10.25 19.56
CA ALA A 91 4.07 -9.91 20.93
C ALA A 91 2.66 -9.29 20.96
N ALA A 92 1.99 -9.37 22.11
CA ALA A 92 0.72 -8.67 22.30
C ALA A 92 0.90 -7.16 22.07
N ASN A 93 -0.13 -6.53 21.49
CA ASN A 93 -0.17 -5.12 21.11
C ASN A 93 0.94 -4.70 20.13
N SER A 94 1.24 -5.52 19.13
CA SER A 94 2.30 -5.25 18.14
C SER A 94 1.82 -5.37 16.69
N ALA A 95 2.53 -4.69 15.78
CA ALA A 95 2.35 -4.81 14.34
C ALA A 95 2.59 -6.24 13.84
N LYS A 96 3.65 -6.90 14.35
CA LYS A 96 3.95 -8.29 13.99
C LYS A 96 2.80 -9.24 14.33
N ALA A 97 2.19 -9.08 15.52
CA ALA A 97 1.03 -9.89 15.88
C ALA A 97 -0.18 -9.62 14.98
N PHE A 98 -0.41 -8.35 14.62
CA PHE A 98 -1.46 -7.97 13.67
C PHE A 98 -1.25 -8.61 12.29
N GLU A 99 -0.04 -8.50 11.75
CA GLU A 99 0.33 -9.04 10.43
C GLU A 99 0.20 -10.55 10.38
N GLU A 100 0.73 -11.26 11.38
CA GLU A 100 0.67 -12.71 11.47
C GLU A 100 -0.78 -13.20 11.64
N GLN A 101 -1.58 -12.57 12.50
CA GLN A 101 -2.98 -12.95 12.72
C GLN A 101 -3.86 -12.77 11.48
N LEU A 102 -3.51 -11.85 10.58
CA LEU A 102 -4.23 -11.67 9.32
C LEU A 102 -3.68 -12.54 8.18
N SER A 103 -2.40 -12.87 8.19
CA SER A 103 -1.73 -13.60 7.09
C SER A 103 -1.58 -15.10 7.31
N TYR A 104 -1.58 -15.57 8.56
CA TYR A 104 -1.46 -16.98 8.94
C TYR A 104 -2.80 -17.56 9.42
N ALA A 105 -2.85 -18.89 9.56
CA ALA A 105 -3.97 -19.54 10.22
C ALA A 105 -3.92 -19.28 11.73
N SER A 106 -5.07 -19.14 12.37
CA SER A 106 -5.20 -18.82 13.79
C SER A 106 -6.11 -19.78 14.54
N ASN A 107 -5.86 -19.93 15.84
CA ASN A 107 -6.75 -20.63 16.77
C ASN A 107 -7.63 -19.62 17.54
N LYS A 108 -8.54 -20.11 18.38
CA LYS A 108 -9.49 -19.26 19.13
C LYS A 108 -8.81 -18.19 20.01
N ASP A 109 -7.59 -18.42 20.45
CA ASP A 109 -6.84 -17.51 21.32
C ASP A 109 -6.01 -16.46 20.52
N GLY A 110 -6.00 -16.55 19.19
CA GLY A 110 -5.26 -15.67 18.29
C GLY A 110 -3.80 -16.10 18.08
N GLN A 111 -3.41 -17.29 18.55
CA GLN A 111 -2.12 -17.90 18.23
C GLN A 111 -2.10 -18.29 16.75
N THR A 112 -0.93 -18.22 16.12
CA THR A 112 -0.84 -18.38 14.66
C THR A 112 0.13 -19.47 14.23
N CYS A 113 -0.18 -20.04 13.07
CA CYS A 113 0.64 -21.01 12.38
C CYS A 113 0.49 -20.80 10.87
N SER A 114 1.60 -20.84 10.13
CA SER A 114 1.58 -20.69 8.67
C SER A 114 0.81 -21.82 7.95
N VAL A 115 0.58 -22.95 8.61
CA VAL A 115 -0.18 -24.08 8.09
C VAL A 115 -1.49 -24.22 8.87
N ALA A 116 -2.61 -24.20 8.15
CA ALA A 116 -3.94 -24.44 8.74
C ALA A 116 -4.15 -25.93 9.05
N ASP A 117 -4.74 -26.21 10.21
CA ASP A 117 -5.11 -27.56 10.64
C ASP A 117 -6.33 -27.53 11.59
N GLU A 118 -6.56 -28.62 12.32
CA GLU A 118 -7.66 -28.70 13.29
C GLU A 118 -7.50 -27.77 14.50
N ASN A 119 -6.25 -27.43 14.88
CA ASN A 119 -5.93 -26.52 15.97
C ASN A 119 -5.94 -25.06 15.49
N TYR A 120 -5.50 -24.80 14.25
CA TYR A 120 -5.46 -23.48 13.60
C TYR A 120 -6.47 -23.42 12.45
N ARG A 121 -7.75 -23.26 12.81
CA ARG A 121 -8.88 -23.38 11.87
C ARG A 121 -9.35 -22.06 11.26
N TYR A 122 -8.93 -20.93 11.81
CA TYR A 122 -9.36 -19.60 11.36
C TYR A 122 -8.32 -18.98 10.42
N GLY A 123 -8.76 -18.11 9.51
CA GLY A 123 -7.87 -17.52 8.51
C GLY A 123 -7.24 -18.54 7.54
N PRO A 124 -6.15 -18.18 6.84
CA PRO A 124 -5.61 -16.83 6.73
C PRO A 124 -6.60 -15.89 6.00
N TYR A 125 -6.67 -14.64 6.46
CA TYR A 125 -7.64 -13.66 5.96
C TYR A 125 -7.07 -12.88 4.76
N LEU A 126 -5.75 -12.67 4.76
CA LEU A 126 -4.99 -12.00 3.71
C LEU A 126 -3.94 -12.97 3.16
N ARG A 127 -4.30 -13.69 2.09
CA ARG A 127 -3.41 -14.71 1.48
C ARG A 127 -2.11 -14.16 0.90
N MET A 128 -2.11 -12.90 0.48
CA MET A 128 -0.93 -12.23 -0.08
C MET A 128 -0.25 -11.32 0.95
N GLY A 129 -0.65 -11.41 2.23
CA GLY A 129 -0.23 -10.48 3.28
C GLY A 129 -0.88 -9.09 3.14
N ILE A 130 -0.35 -8.14 3.91
CA ILE A 130 -0.77 -6.73 3.83
C ILE A 130 -0.38 -6.18 2.45
N PRO A 131 -1.32 -5.57 1.70
CA PRO A 131 -1.02 -4.95 0.41
C PRO A 131 -0.07 -3.76 0.62
N ALA A 132 0.78 -3.47 -0.36
CA ALA A 132 1.61 -2.28 -0.32
C ALA A 132 0.74 -1.02 -0.53
N ASP A 133 1.13 0.08 0.08
CA ASP A 133 0.51 1.37 -0.16
C ASP A 133 0.80 1.83 -1.60
N PRO A 134 -0.17 2.38 -2.34
CA PRO A 134 0.02 2.73 -3.76
C PRO A 134 0.95 3.93 -4.02
N PHE A 135 1.35 4.67 -2.98
CA PHE A 135 2.10 5.91 -3.13
C PHE A 135 3.61 5.70 -2.94
N GLU A 136 4.00 4.89 -1.96
CA GLU A 136 5.38 4.65 -1.56
C GLU A 136 5.78 3.18 -1.60
N ASN A 137 4.84 2.28 -1.95
CA ASN A 137 5.07 0.84 -2.04
C ASN A 137 5.60 0.23 -0.73
N SER A 138 5.23 0.81 0.42
CA SER A 138 5.51 0.24 1.74
C SER A 138 4.36 -0.66 2.18
N LYS A 139 4.70 -1.74 2.89
CA LYS A 139 3.74 -2.65 3.54
C LYS A 139 3.69 -2.47 5.06
N ASP A 140 4.48 -1.53 5.57
CA ASP A 140 4.67 -1.36 7.01
C ASP A 140 3.35 -0.95 7.66
N VAL A 141 3.08 -1.49 8.85
CA VAL A 141 1.89 -1.14 9.63
C VAL A 141 2.32 -0.53 10.96
N ALA A 142 2.11 0.77 11.10
CA ALA A 142 2.26 1.47 12.37
C ALA A 142 1.05 1.19 13.26
N VAL A 143 1.28 0.76 14.50
CA VAL A 143 0.20 0.39 15.42
C VAL A 143 0.06 1.39 16.55
N GLN A 144 -1.16 1.86 16.74
CA GLN A 144 -1.58 2.68 17.88
C GLN A 144 -2.20 1.79 18.96
N THR A 145 -1.54 1.74 20.10
CA THR A 145 -1.95 0.94 21.28
C THR A 145 -2.87 1.71 22.24
N THR A 146 -2.97 3.03 22.07
CA THR A 146 -3.71 3.92 22.99
C THR A 146 -5.00 4.40 22.35
N ALA A 147 -6.07 4.48 23.14
CA ALA A 147 -7.35 5.03 22.70
C ALA A 147 -7.18 6.47 22.18
N GLY A 148 -7.77 6.79 21.04
CA GLY A 148 -7.72 8.10 20.41
C GLY A 148 -8.08 8.05 18.93
N ALA A 149 -8.27 9.22 18.32
CA ALA A 149 -8.45 9.32 16.87
C ALA A 149 -7.19 8.85 16.15
N LEU A 150 -7.36 8.08 15.08
CA LEU A 150 -6.25 7.61 14.26
C LEU A 150 -5.92 8.68 13.21
N THR A 151 -4.73 9.27 13.28
CA THR A 151 -4.24 10.26 12.32
C THR A 151 -2.92 9.81 11.73
N ALA A 152 -2.63 10.20 10.48
CA ALA A 152 -1.33 9.94 9.87
C ALA A 152 -0.18 10.59 10.67
N ASP A 153 0.95 9.90 10.76
CA ASP A 153 2.18 10.41 11.37
C ASP A 153 2.90 11.39 10.42
N GLU A 154 3.83 12.19 10.95
CA GLU A 154 4.48 13.30 10.21
C GLU A 154 5.24 12.84 8.95
N ASP A 155 5.97 11.72 9.02
CA ASP A 155 6.84 11.22 7.94
C ASP A 155 6.67 9.71 7.71
N ALA A 156 5.44 9.21 7.89
CA ALA A 156 5.19 7.78 7.79
C ALA A 156 4.80 7.31 6.39
N LYS A 157 5.02 6.00 6.20
CA LYS A 157 4.76 5.24 4.99
C LYS A 157 3.87 4.06 5.35
N GLY A 158 3.24 3.45 4.35
CA GLY A 158 2.40 2.28 4.57
C GLY A 158 1.09 2.63 5.27
N TRP A 159 0.76 1.86 6.30
CA TRP A 159 -0.55 1.86 6.93
C TRP A 159 -0.48 2.18 8.41
N LYS A 160 -1.58 2.67 8.96
CA LYS A 160 -1.73 2.88 10.38
C LYS A 160 -2.97 2.16 10.89
N TYR A 161 -2.83 1.55 12.06
CA TYR A 161 -3.85 0.71 12.64
C TYR A 161 -4.06 0.99 14.13
N SER A 162 -5.30 1.06 14.57
CA SER A 162 -5.66 1.20 15.98
C SER A 162 -6.10 -0.14 16.56
N LEU A 163 -5.37 -0.62 17.56
CA LEU A 163 -5.74 -1.83 18.31
C LEU A 163 -6.98 -1.65 19.17
N THR A 164 -7.33 -0.40 19.49
CA THR A 164 -8.46 -0.09 20.38
C THR A 164 -9.76 0.02 19.60
N SER A 165 -9.75 0.72 18.46
CA SER A 165 -10.95 0.97 17.65
C SER A 165 -11.11 -0.01 16.49
N GLY A 166 -10.04 -0.69 16.07
CA GLY A 166 -10.02 -1.50 14.84
C GLY A 166 -9.90 -0.66 13.57
N GLU A 167 -9.75 0.66 13.71
CA GLU A 167 -9.61 1.57 12.58
C GLU A 167 -8.29 1.33 11.84
N PHE A 168 -8.34 1.28 10.52
CA PHE A 168 -7.19 1.11 9.64
C PHE A 168 -7.21 2.21 8.59
N ILE A 169 -6.13 2.98 8.48
CA ILE A 169 -5.99 4.12 7.57
C ILE A 169 -4.67 4.06 6.82
N LEU A 170 -4.58 4.83 5.72
CA LEU A 170 -3.31 5.12 5.08
C LEU A 170 -2.47 6.03 6.00
N ASN A 171 -1.21 5.67 6.25
CA ASN A 171 -0.34 6.47 7.12
C ASN A 171 0.37 7.58 6.34
N ARG A 172 -0.40 8.35 5.57
CA ARG A 172 0.08 9.44 4.72
C ARG A 172 -0.70 10.69 5.06
N LYS A 173 -0.01 11.80 5.31
CA LYS A 173 -0.70 13.08 5.41
C LYS A 173 -1.21 13.50 4.03
N PRO A 174 -2.43 14.05 3.93
CA PRO A 174 -2.84 14.72 2.71
C PRO A 174 -1.80 15.80 2.40
N GLU A 175 -1.31 15.84 1.16
CA GLU A 175 -0.41 16.92 0.74
C GLU A 175 -1.15 18.22 1.02
N THR A 176 -0.60 19.07 1.89
CA THR A 176 -1.14 20.40 2.10
C THR A 176 -0.94 21.15 0.79
N THR A 177 -1.97 21.17 -0.05
CA THR A 177 -2.10 22.20 -1.07
C THR A 177 -2.09 23.51 -0.30
N THR A 178 -0.96 24.20 -0.35
CA THR A 178 -0.94 25.64 -0.08
C THR A 178 -1.77 26.26 -1.18
N GLU A 179 -3.10 26.24 -1.01
CA GLU A 179 -4.00 27.10 -1.76
C GLU A 179 -3.61 28.53 -1.39
N THR A 180 -2.74 29.09 -2.21
CA THR A 180 -2.81 30.52 -2.49
C THR A 180 -4.05 30.71 -3.36
N ASP A 181 -5.23 30.64 -2.75
CA ASP A 181 -6.40 31.32 -3.29
C ASP A 181 -6.20 32.82 -3.07
N ALA A 182 -5.46 33.41 -4.01
CA ALA A 182 -5.48 34.84 -4.26
C ALA A 182 -6.08 35.02 -5.66
N GLY A 183 -7.41 34.87 -5.75
CA GLY A 183 -8.16 34.91 -7.00
C GLY A 183 -9.52 35.61 -6.92
N THR A 184 -9.51 36.89 -6.54
CA THR A 184 -10.45 37.96 -6.94
C THR A 184 -11.71 37.55 -7.74
N GLY A 185 -12.88 37.66 -7.11
CA GLY A 185 -14.17 37.93 -7.75
C GLY A 185 -15.07 38.66 -6.76
N GLY A 186 -15.61 39.85 -6.98
CA GLY A 186 -15.99 40.48 -8.25
C GLY A 186 -17.48 40.34 -8.50
N ALA A 187 -18.32 40.88 -7.59
CA ALA A 187 -19.64 41.49 -7.84
C ALA A 187 -20.23 41.99 -6.51
#